data_AF-A0A2A2RYT9-F1
#
_entry.id   AF-A0A2A2RYT9-F1
#
_cell.length_a   1.000
_cell.length_b   1.000
_cell.length_c   1.000
_cell.angle_alpha   90.00
_cell.angle_beta   90.00
_cell.angle_gamma   90.00
#
_symmetry.space_group_name_H-M   'P 1'
#
loop_
_entity.id
_entity.type
_entity.pdbx_description
1 polymer ?
#
loop_
_entity_poly.entity_id
_entity_poly.type
_entity_poly.pdbx_seq_one_letter_code
_entity_poly.pdbx_strand_id
1 'polypeptide(L)' 'MSKSDILAELPKLTSADRSEILDQLWCLEEQEALRRGPSPEEKTLLDAELADYAANPNAGSSWAEVQARVRQRA' A
#
# COMPACT_ATOMS: atom_id res chain seq x y z
N MET A 1 -18.88 9.03 -20.28
CA MET A 1 -19.31 9.43 -18.93
C MET A 1 -18.31 10.43 -18.38
N SER A 2 -18.79 11.44 -17.66
CA SER A 2 -17.92 12.35 -16.90
C SER A 2 -17.55 11.77 -15.53
N LYS A 3 -16.51 12.31 -14.89
CA LYS A 3 -16.15 11.95 -13.50
C LYS A 3 -17.35 12.12 -12.55
N SER A 4 -18.13 13.19 -12.75
CA SER A 4 -19.30 13.49 -11.93
C SER A 4 -20.40 12.44 -12.10
N ASP A 5 -20.61 11.93 -13.31
CA ASP A 5 -21.59 10.87 -13.56
C ASP A 5 -21.20 9.58 -12.82
N ILE A 6 -19.92 9.18 -12.89
CA ILE A 6 -19.42 7.99 -12.20
C ILE A 6 -19.65 8.11 -10.69
N LEU A 7 -19.27 9.25 -10.10
CA LEU A 7 -19.45 9.48 -8.66
C LEU A 7 -20.92 9.50 -8.24
N ALA A 8 -21.84 9.95 -9.10
CA ALA A 8 -23.27 9.94 -8.84
C ALA A 8 -23.89 8.52 -8.89
N GLU A 9 -23.29 7.60 -9.64
CA GLU A 9 -23.76 6.21 -9.73
C GLU A 9 -23.23 5.32 -8.59
N LEU A 10 -22.05 5.59 -8.03
CA LEU A 10 -21.44 4.78 -6.96
C LEU A 10 -22.38 4.48 -5.75
N PRO A 11 -23.17 5.44 -5.23
CA PRO A 11 -24.07 5.17 -4.11
C PRO A 11 -25.22 4.22 -4.44
N LYS A 12 -25.57 4.08 -5.73
CA LYS A 12 -26.67 3.22 -6.20
C LYS A 12 -26.27 1.75 -6.31
N LEU A 13 -24.96 1.48 -6.30
CA LEU A 13 -24.39 0.16 -6.42
C LEU A 13 -24.52 -0.63 -5.11
N THR A 14 -24.40 -1.95 -5.20
CA THR A 14 -24.30 -2.79 -4.00
C THR A 14 -22.94 -2.60 -3.32
N SER A 15 -22.79 -3.10 -2.10
CA SER A 15 -21.48 -3.09 -1.44
C SER A 15 -20.45 -3.93 -2.19
N ALA A 16 -20.87 -5.04 -2.82
CA ALA A 16 -19.97 -5.92 -3.56
C ALA A 16 -19.43 -5.22 -4.81
N ASP A 17 -20.31 -4.58 -5.59
CA ASP A 17 -19.92 -3.83 -6.79
C ASP A 17 -18.96 -2.67 -6.44
N ARG A 18 -19.20 -1.98 -5.32
CA ARG A 18 -18.27 -0.92 -4.85
C ARG A 18 -16.91 -1.48 -4.44
N SER A 19 -16.87 -2.66 -3.82
CA SER A 19 -15.60 -3.32 -3.49
C SER A 19 -14.83 -3.70 -4.76
N GLU A 20 -15.50 -4.27 -5.76
CA GLU A 20 -14.86 -4.59 -7.05
C GLU A 20 -14.29 -3.34 -7.73
N ILE A 21 -15.03 -2.23 -7.73
CA ILE A 21 -14.54 -0.95 -8.27
C ILE A 21 -13.33 -0.45 -7.48
N LEU A 22 -13.34 -0.56 -6.15
CA LEU A 22 -12.23 -0.16 -5.31
C LEU A 22 -10.97 -0.99 -5.61
N ASP A 23 -11.12 -2.30 -5.78
CA ASP A 23 -10.01 -3.20 -6.15
C ASP A 23 -9.40 -2.79 -7.50
N GLN A 24 -10.24 -2.48 -8.49
CA GLN A 24 -9.76 -2.00 -9.80
C GLN A 24 -9.06 -0.63 -9.70
N LEU A 25 -9.55 0.29 -8.87
CA LEU A 25 -8.88 1.57 -8.63
C LEU A 25 -7.51 1.36 -7.98
N TRP A 26 -7.39 0.46 -7.00
CA TRP A 26 -6.10 0.12 -6.41
C TRP A 26 -5.12 -0.47 -7.43
N CYS A 27 -5.58 -1.36 -8.31
CA CYS A 27 -4.75 -1.87 -9.40
C CYS A 27 -4.21 -0.76 -10.31
N LEU A 28 -5.02 0.26 -10.62
CA LEU A 28 -4.59 1.39 -11.45
C LEU A 28 -3.56 2.27 -10.73
N GLU A 29 -3.79 2.58 -9.46
CA GLU A 29 -2.86 3.36 -8.64
C GLU A 29 -1.54 2.62 -8.42
N GLU A 30 -1.58 1.30 -8.23
CA GLU A 30 -0.37 0.47 -8.12
C GLU A 30 0.44 0.51 -9.43
N GLN A 31 -0.21 0.35 -10.58
CA GLN A 31 0.47 0.43 -11.88
C GLN A 31 1.10 1.81 -12.12
N GLU A 32 0.44 2.89 -11.69
CA GLU A 32 1.01 4.23 -11.78
C GLU A 32 2.20 4.39 -10.82
N ALA A 33 2.09 3.91 -9.59
CA ALA A 33 3.17 3.94 -8.62
C ALA A 33 4.40 3.17 -9.11
N LEU A 34 4.20 1.99 -9.71
CA LEU A 34 5.28 1.19 -10.33
C LEU A 34 5.91 1.91 -11.52
N ARG A 35 5.11 2.60 -12.35
CA ARG A 35 5.62 3.36 -13.49
C ARG A 35 6.43 4.58 -13.05
N ARG A 36 5.94 5.30 -12.04
CA ARG A 36 6.61 6.47 -11.45
C ARG A 36 7.93 6.07 -10.79
N GLY A 37 7.96 4.91 -10.14
CA GLY A 37 9.05 4.49 -9.28
C GLY A 37 9.19 5.37 -8.02
N PRO A 38 10.14 5.05 -7.14
CA PRO A 38 10.47 5.90 -6.01
C PRO A 38 11.15 7.19 -6.48
N SER A 39 10.88 8.29 -5.78
CA SER A 39 11.68 9.52 -5.89
C SER A 39 13.12 9.29 -5.46
N PRO A 40 14.07 10.19 -5.80
CA PRO A 40 15.46 10.07 -5.37
C PRO A 40 15.62 10.03 -3.84
N GLU A 41 14.80 10.77 -3.11
CA GLU A 41 14.80 10.80 -1.63
C GLU A 41 14.30 9.47 -1.07
N GLU A 42 13.17 8.97 -1.56
CA GLU A 42 12.62 7.65 -1.18
C GLU A 42 13.62 6.53 -1.51
N LYS A 43 14.27 6.59 -2.68
CA LYS A 43 15.29 5.63 -3.06
C LYS A 43 16.50 5.67 -2.13
N THR A 44 16.98 6.86 -1.78
CA THR A 44 18.12 7.02 -0.86
C THR A 44 17.81 6.41 0.50
N LEU A 45 16.59 6.65 1.02
CA LEU A 45 16.14 6.05 2.27
C LEU A 45 16.10 4.51 2.17
N LEU A 46 15.51 3.97 1.10
CA LEU A 46 15.44 2.51 0.90
C LEU A 46 16.83 1.87 0.77
N ASP A 47 17.75 2.50 0.06
CA ASP A 47 19.11 2.00 -0.11
C ASP A 47 19.88 2.00 1.24
N ALA A 48 19.65 3.01 2.10
CA ALA A 48 20.23 3.06 3.43
C ALA A 48 19.69 1.95 4.35
N GLU A 49 18.37 1.79 4.42
CA GLU A 49 17.73 0.74 5.22
C GLU A 49 18.14 -0.66 4.74
N LEU A 50 18.30 -0.85 3.42
CA LEU A 50 18.78 -2.11 2.85
C LEU A 50 20.24 -2.39 3.23
N ALA A 51 21.11 -1.37 3.25
CA ALA A 51 22.48 -1.51 3.70
C ALA A 51 22.57 -1.87 5.19
N ASP A 52 21.75 -1.24 6.02
CA ASP A 52 21.66 -1.55 7.45
C ASP A 52 21.17 -2.98 7.70
N TYR A 53 20.14 -3.42 6.95
CA TYR A 53 19.69 -4.81 6.98
C TYR A 53 20.76 -5.79 6.50
N ALA A 54 21.49 -5.47 5.43
CA ALA A 54 22.56 -6.32 4.93
C ALA A 54 23.71 -6.47 5.94
N ALA A 55 24.02 -5.40 6.69
CA ALA A 55 25.01 -5.42 7.75
C ALA A 55 24.53 -6.18 8.99
N ASN A 56 23.23 -6.08 9.32
CA ASN A 56 22.64 -6.78 10.46
C ASN A 56 21.22 -7.29 10.15
N PRO A 57 21.08 -8.49 9.54
CA PRO A 57 19.78 -9.03 9.15
C PRO A 57 18.84 -9.31 10.33
N ASN A 58 19.39 -9.43 11.54
CA ASN A 58 18.66 -9.72 12.77
C ASN A 58 18.40 -8.45 13.61
N ALA A 59 18.63 -7.25 13.07
CA ALA A 59 18.32 -5.99 13.75
C ALA A 59 16.81 -5.78 13.94
N GLY A 60 16.00 -6.38 13.06
CA GLY A 60 14.54 -6.32 13.11
C GLY A 60 13.93 -7.27 14.15
N SER A 61 12.70 -6.98 14.57
CA SER A 61 11.89 -7.95 15.30
C SER A 61 11.45 -9.09 14.39
N SER A 62 11.40 -10.31 14.94
CA SER A 62 10.71 -11.42 14.30
C SER A 62 9.23 -11.10 14.09
N TRP A 63 8.63 -11.75 13.09
CA TRP A 63 7.19 -11.61 12.85
C TRP A 63 6.35 -11.96 14.08
N ALA A 64 6.76 -12.95 14.86
CA ALA A 64 6.09 -13.33 16.11
C ALA A 64 6.05 -12.18 17.13
N GLU A 65 7.17 -11.47 17.29
CA GLU A 65 7.25 -10.30 18.18
C GLU A 65 6.43 -9.13 17.66
N VAL A 66 6.45 -8.86 16.35
CA VAL A 66 5.59 -7.84 15.71
C VAL A 66 4.11 -8.16 15.96
N GLN A 67 3.71 -9.40 15.68
CA GLN A 67 2.34 -9.87 15.85
C GLN A 67 1.88 -9.77 17.32
N ALA A 68 2.75 -10.11 18.27
CA ALA A 68 2.46 -9.97 19.69
C ALA A 68 2.18 -8.50 20.07
N ARG A 69 2.98 -7.55 19.57
CA ARG A 69 2.77 -6.11 19.81
C ARG A 69 1.46 -5.60 19.21
N VAL A 70 1.11 -6.01 18.00
CA VAL A 70 -0.14 -5.59 17.34
C VAL A 70 -1.36 -6.07 18.13
N ARG A 71 -1.35 -7.32 18.58
CA ARG A 71 -2.45 -7.89 19.37
C ARG A 71 -2.63 -7.25 20.74
N GLN A 72 -1.58 -6.70 21.34
CA GLN A 72 -1.68 -5.94 22.59
C GLN A 72 -2.30 -4.55 22.41
N ARG A 73 -2.39 -4.05 21.17
CA ARG A 73 -2.95 -2.74 20.84
C ARG A 73 -4.36 -2.81 20.26
N ALA A 74 -4.87 -4.02 20.02
CA ALA A 74 -6.25 -4.29 19.59
C ALA A 74 -7.12 -4.55 20.82
#